data_AF-A0A0F9GPX4-F1
#
_entry.id   AF-A0A0F9GPX4-F1
#
_cell.length_a   1.000
_cell.length_b   1.000
_cell.length_c   1.000
_cell.angle_alpha   90.00
_cell.angle_beta   90.00
_cell.angle_gamma   90.00
#
_symmetry.space_group_name_H-M   'P 1'
#
loop_
_entity.id
_entity.type
_entity.pdbx_description
1 polymer ?
#
loop_
_entity_poly.entity_id
_entity_poly.type
_entity_poly.pdbx_seq_one_letter_code
_entity_poly.pdbx_strand_id
1 'polypeptide(L)'
;MSLEELISIERVELFTKKERIRETYVIANLTLSKLFTEVLRNIEKSIISLLDLRILLRALKDVPYTTEMEGVQIHESLTMCLEHELYAKLGECNCKVIASKVKKLRSLILFDYLIEGSVIVFRSNQPEWDLSVSLI
;
A
#
# COMPACT_ATOMS: atom_id res chain seq x y z
N MET A 1 14.95 1.20 -9.88
CA MET A 1 13.85 2.05 -10.36
C MET A 1 12.83 2.11 -9.24
N SER A 2 12.51 3.30 -8.75
CA SER A 2 11.45 3.56 -7.76
C SER A 2 10.09 3.57 -8.44
N LEU A 3 8.99 3.68 -7.70
CA LEU A 3 7.63 3.90 -8.24
C LEU A 3 7.53 5.19 -9.07
N GLU A 4 8.05 5.16 -10.30
CA GLU A 4 7.87 6.20 -11.33
C GLU A 4 6.42 6.21 -11.87
N GLU A 5 5.61 5.23 -11.48
CA GLU A 5 4.18 5.10 -11.87
C GLU A 5 3.20 5.69 -10.85
N LEU A 6 3.70 6.16 -9.69
CA LEU A 6 2.96 7.03 -8.78
C LEU A 6 3.25 8.49 -9.15
N ILE A 7 2.47 9.04 -10.06
CA ILE A 7 2.62 10.43 -10.44
C ILE A 7 1.76 11.26 -9.48
N SER A 8 2.41 12.08 -8.66
CA SER A 8 1.72 13.12 -7.89
C SER A 8 1.28 14.21 -8.88
N ILE A 9 -0.02 14.27 -9.15
CA ILE A 9 -0.58 15.17 -10.19
C ILE A 9 -1.05 16.49 -9.61
N GLU A 10 -1.51 16.49 -8.35
CA GLU A 10 -2.04 17.69 -7.70
C GLU A 10 -1.54 17.78 -6.26
N ARG A 11 -1.08 18.97 -5.87
CA ARG A 11 -0.66 19.30 -4.50
C ARG A 11 -1.30 20.60 -4.07
N VAL A 12 -2.05 20.57 -2.98
CA VAL A 12 -2.66 21.76 -2.38
C VAL A 12 -1.94 22.07 -1.07
N GLU A 13 -1.32 23.25 -1.00
CA GLU A 13 -0.56 23.71 0.15
C GLU A 13 -1.13 25.00 0.74
N LEU A 14 -1.13 25.12 2.07
CA LEU A 14 -1.36 26.41 2.73
C LEU A 14 -0.18 27.34 2.42
N PHE A 15 -0.44 28.40 1.67
CA PHE A 15 0.57 29.36 1.23
C PHE A 15 1.42 29.93 2.37
N THR A 16 0.83 30.17 3.54
CA THR A 16 1.50 30.77 4.70
C THR A 16 2.42 29.82 5.47
N LYS A 17 2.15 28.51 5.46
CA LYS A 17 2.92 27.51 6.23
C LYS A 17 3.63 26.48 5.34
N LYS A 18 3.43 26.54 4.02
CA LYS A 18 3.81 25.49 3.05
C LYS A 18 3.36 24.10 3.50
N GLU A 19 2.19 24.06 4.12
CA GLU A 19 1.68 22.86 4.74
C GLU A 19 0.78 22.13 3.75
N ARG A 20 1.11 20.88 3.46
CA ARG A 20 0.36 20.04 2.50
C ARG A 20 -0.97 19.63 3.11
N ILE A 21 -2.05 20.02 2.44
CA ILE A 21 -3.42 19.77 2.88
C ILE A 21 -4.00 18.55 2.15
N ARG A 22 -3.65 18.43 0.87
CA ARG A 22 -4.16 17.41 -0.05
C ARG A 22 -3.09 17.09 -1.10
N GLU A 23 -2.88 15.81 -1.36
CA GLU A 23 -2.05 15.31 -2.46
C GLU A 23 -2.82 14.25 -3.23
N THR A 24 -2.89 14.40 -4.55
CA THR A 24 -3.50 13.42 -5.45
C THR A 24 -2.38 12.65 -6.16
N TYR A 25 -2.43 11.33 -6.04
CA TYR A 25 -1.53 10.40 -6.73
C TYR A 25 -2.32 9.61 -7.75
N VAL A 26 -1.85 9.60 -8.99
CA VAL A 26 -2.40 8.73 -10.05
C VAL A 26 -1.51 7.51 -10.20
N ILE A 27 -2.16 6.37 -10.36
CA ILE A 27 -1.58 5.04 -10.56
C ILE A 27 -2.03 4.58 -11.94
N ALA A 28 -1.07 4.29 -12.82
CA ALA A 28 -1.37 3.79 -14.14
C ALA A 28 -0.42 2.62 -14.47
N ASN A 29 -0.97 1.56 -15.07
CA ASN A 29 -0.22 0.38 -15.49
C ASN A 29 0.63 -0.30 -14.39
N LEU A 30 0.26 -0.15 -13.12
CA LEU A 30 1.03 -0.74 -12.02
C LEU A 30 0.63 -2.20 -11.84
N THR A 31 1.54 -3.13 -12.09
CA THR A 31 1.26 -4.54 -11.78
C THR A 31 1.39 -4.82 -10.28
N LEU A 32 0.54 -5.70 -9.78
CA LEU A 32 0.54 -6.12 -8.38
C LEU A 32 1.88 -6.78 -8.00
N SER A 33 2.44 -7.61 -8.87
CA SER A 33 3.76 -8.23 -8.68
C SER A 33 4.90 -7.21 -8.53
N LYS A 34 4.85 -6.11 -9.29
CA LYS A 34 5.80 -5.00 -9.19
C LYS A 34 5.64 -4.26 -7.87
N LEU A 35 4.40 -3.95 -7.48
CA LEU A 35 4.11 -3.30 -6.20
C LEU A 35 4.60 -4.14 -5.01
N PHE A 36 4.36 -5.46 -5.01
CA PHE A 36 4.93 -6.36 -4.00
C PHE A 36 6.46 -6.30 -3.94
N THR A 37 7.11 -6.30 -5.10
CA THR A 37 8.58 -6.26 -5.19
C THR A 37 9.15 -4.96 -4.62
N GLU A 38 8.54 -3.82 -4.95
CA GLU A 38 8.94 -2.50 -4.43
C GLU A 38 8.72 -2.38 -2.91
N VAL A 39 7.54 -2.78 -2.44
CA VAL A 39 7.19 -2.77 -1.01
C VAL A 39 8.18 -3.63 -0.22
N LEU A 40 8.44 -4.87 -0.66
CA LEU A 40 9.38 -5.76 -0.01
C LEU A 40 10.81 -5.20 0.00
N ARG A 41 11.28 -4.69 -1.15
CA ARG A 41 12.60 -4.07 -1.27
C ARG A 41 12.79 -2.92 -0.29
N ASN A 42 11.76 -2.10 -0.09
CA ASN A 42 11.81 -0.98 0.84
C ASN A 42 11.82 -1.48 2.30
N ILE A 43 10.92 -2.39 2.65
CA ILE A 43 10.83 -2.92 4.03
C ILE A 43 12.11 -3.66 4.43
N GLU A 44 12.73 -4.40 3.50
CA GLU A 44 14.02 -5.08 3.74
C GLU A 44 15.16 -4.10 4.00
N LYS A 45 15.09 -2.89 3.43
CA LYS A 45 15.99 -1.76 3.76
C LYS A 45 15.58 -1.04 5.05
N SER A 46 14.63 -1.58 5.81
CA SER A 46 14.02 -0.96 6.99
C SER A 46 13.33 0.38 6.69
N ILE A 47 12.88 0.59 5.46
CA ILE A 47 12.12 1.77 5.03
C ILE A 47 10.68 1.33 4.78
N ILE A 48 9.74 1.88 5.54
CA ILE A 48 8.32 1.60 5.30
C ILE A 48 7.70 2.76 4.53
N SER A 49 7.46 2.51 3.25
CA SER A 49 6.60 3.37 2.45
C SER A 49 5.14 3.06 2.80
N LEU A 50 4.61 3.82 3.76
CA LEU A 50 3.24 3.63 4.26
C LEU A 50 2.20 3.75 3.15
N LEU A 51 2.41 4.64 2.17
CA LEU A 51 1.51 4.80 1.05
C LEU A 51 1.51 3.56 0.15
N ASP A 52 2.67 3.06 -0.27
CA ASP A 52 2.78 1.88 -1.13
C ASP A 52 2.16 0.64 -0.47
N LEU A 53 2.38 0.48 0.83
CA LEU A 53 1.80 -0.63 1.59
C LEU A 53 0.27 -0.48 1.72
N ARG A 54 -0.25 0.74 1.89
CA ARG A 54 -1.70 0.99 1.89
C ARG A 54 -2.32 0.75 0.52
N ILE A 55 -1.67 1.17 -0.56
CA ILE A 55 -2.09 0.86 -1.94
C ILE A 55 -2.14 -0.65 -2.13
N LEU A 56 -1.09 -1.36 -1.70
CA LEU A 56 -1.03 -2.82 -1.78
C LEU A 56 -2.21 -3.46 -1.05
N LEU A 57 -2.42 -3.13 0.22
CA LEU A 57 -3.54 -3.69 0.98
C LEU A 57 -4.90 -3.27 0.41
N ARG A 58 -5.03 -2.07 -0.16
CA ARG A 58 -6.28 -1.65 -0.80
C ARG A 58 -6.56 -2.49 -2.04
N ALA A 59 -5.57 -2.66 -2.93
CA ALA A 59 -5.72 -3.45 -4.14
C ALA A 59 -6.05 -4.93 -3.83
N LEU A 60 -5.44 -5.48 -2.78
CA LEU A 60 -5.69 -6.86 -2.37
C LEU A 60 -7.11 -7.15 -1.86
N LYS A 61 -7.95 -6.13 -1.60
CA LYS A 61 -9.36 -6.36 -1.26
C LYS A 61 -10.16 -6.96 -2.41
N ASP A 62 -9.73 -6.71 -3.63
CA ASP A 62 -10.40 -7.15 -4.86
C ASP A 62 -9.67 -8.34 -5.52
N VAL A 63 -8.69 -8.94 -4.83
CA VAL A 63 -7.86 -10.05 -5.32
C VAL A 63 -8.16 -11.32 -4.54
N PRO A 64 -8.54 -12.43 -5.19
CA PRO A 64 -8.76 -13.71 -4.53
C PRO A 64 -7.43 -14.35 -4.09
N TYR A 65 -7.44 -14.97 -2.92
CA TYR A 65 -6.31 -15.77 -2.42
C TYR A 65 -6.51 -17.26 -2.71
N THR A 66 -5.42 -18.01 -2.84
CA THR A 66 -5.44 -19.49 -2.93
C THR A 66 -6.05 -20.12 -1.68
N THR A 67 -5.73 -19.56 -0.51
CA THR A 67 -6.29 -19.91 0.78
C THR A 67 -6.95 -18.67 1.37
N GLU A 68 -8.24 -18.47 1.09
CA GLU A 68 -8.97 -17.24 1.44
C GLU A 68 -8.88 -16.89 2.93
N MET A 69 -9.10 -17.88 3.81
CA MET A 69 -9.03 -17.68 5.26
C MET A 69 -7.65 -17.17 5.71
N GLU A 70 -6.58 -17.76 5.18
CA GLU A 70 -5.21 -17.39 5.54
C GLU A 70 -4.84 -16.02 4.96
N GLY A 71 -5.24 -15.74 3.73
CA GLY A 71 -5.03 -14.46 3.07
C GLY A 71 -5.69 -13.31 3.84
N VAL A 72 -6.99 -13.47 4.18
CA VAL A 72 -7.75 -12.48 4.95
C VAL A 72 -7.12 -12.24 6.32
N GLN A 73 -6.73 -13.28 7.06
CA GLN A 73 -6.10 -13.13 8.38
C GLN A 73 -4.80 -12.33 8.30
N ILE A 74 -3.95 -12.59 7.30
CA ILE A 74 -2.69 -11.86 7.14
C ILE A 74 -2.97 -10.41 6.72
N HIS A 75 -3.95 -10.19 5.84
CA HIS A 75 -4.37 -8.88 5.36
C HIS A 75 -4.91 -7.99 6.48
N GLU A 76 -5.80 -8.51 7.33
CA GLU A 76 -6.31 -7.84 8.52
C GLU A 76 -5.17 -7.52 9.50
N SER A 77 -4.30 -8.50 9.75
CA SER A 77 -3.17 -8.33 10.67
C SER A 77 -2.17 -7.26 10.19
N LEU A 78 -1.95 -7.14 8.88
CA LEU A 78 -1.16 -6.06 8.30
C LEU A 78 -1.88 -4.72 8.37
N THR A 79 -3.18 -4.68 8.11
CA THR A 79 -4.00 -3.47 8.22
C THR A 79 -3.92 -2.92 9.64
N MET A 80 -4.09 -3.77 10.66
CA MET A 80 -3.95 -3.39 12.07
C MET A 80 -2.56 -2.83 12.41
N CYS A 81 -1.48 -3.37 11.84
CA CYS A 81 -0.13 -2.84 12.06
C CYS A 81 0.05 -1.40 11.52
N LEU A 82 -0.76 -0.99 10.54
CA LEU A 82 -0.68 0.33 9.90
C LEU A 82 -1.68 1.34 10.45
N GLU A 83 -2.72 0.86 11.13
CA GLU A 83 -3.63 1.70 11.87
C GLU A 83 -3.02 2.08 13.24
N HIS A 84 -3.48 3.21 13.80
CA HIS A 84 -3.22 3.62 15.18
C HIS A 84 -1.77 3.96 15.59
N GLU A 85 -0.88 4.32 14.66
CA GLU A 85 0.54 4.61 14.98
C GLU A 85 1.20 3.45 15.77
N LEU A 86 0.66 2.23 15.65
CA LEU A 86 1.16 1.05 16.37
C LEU A 86 2.50 0.60 15.80
N TYR A 87 2.76 0.96 14.55
CA TYR A 87 4.09 0.92 13.97
C TYR A 87 5.07 1.71 14.85
N ALA A 88 6.07 1.01 15.39
CA ALA A 88 7.03 1.46 16.41
C ALA A 88 6.58 1.46 17.89
N LYS A 89 5.30 1.31 18.21
CA LYS A 89 4.81 1.21 19.60
C LYS A 89 4.65 -0.23 20.10
N LEU A 90 4.22 -1.15 19.22
CA LEU A 90 4.12 -2.58 19.53
C LEU A 90 5.32 -3.29 18.89
N GLY A 91 6.16 -3.95 19.69
CA GLY A 91 7.29 -4.75 19.19
C GLY A 91 6.89 -5.84 18.16
N GLU A 92 5.59 -6.12 18.08
CA GLU A 92 4.93 -7.04 17.16
C GLU A 92 4.83 -6.54 15.72
N CYS A 93 4.89 -5.22 15.46
CA CYS A 93 4.79 -4.63 14.13
C CYS A 93 6.11 -3.95 13.72
N ASN A 94 7.13 -4.79 13.49
CA ASN A 94 8.44 -4.35 12.96
C ASN A 94 8.62 -4.76 11.49
N CYS A 95 9.62 -4.18 10.81
CA CYS A 95 9.90 -4.44 9.40
C CYS A 95 10.05 -5.93 9.07
N LYS A 96 10.65 -6.75 9.96
CA LYS A 96 10.82 -8.19 9.70
C LYS A 96 9.48 -8.92 9.68
N VAL A 97 8.58 -8.60 10.63
CA VAL A 97 7.24 -9.19 10.69
C VAL A 97 6.42 -8.77 9.49
N ILE A 98 6.43 -7.49 9.14
CA ILE A 98 5.71 -6.96 7.97
C ILE A 98 6.24 -7.60 6.69
N ALA A 99 7.56 -7.67 6.49
CA ALA A 99 8.14 -8.32 5.31
C ALA A 99 7.73 -9.79 5.20
N SER A 100 7.74 -10.53 6.31
CA SER A 100 7.32 -11.94 6.34
C SER A 100 5.85 -12.09 5.92
N LYS A 101 4.95 -11.28 6.48
CA LYS A 101 3.53 -11.28 6.13
C LYS A 101 3.27 -10.89 4.67
N VAL A 102 3.96 -9.87 4.17
CA VAL A 102 3.85 -9.43 2.76
C VAL A 102 4.36 -10.52 1.81
N LYS A 103 5.48 -11.19 2.13
CA LYS A 103 5.97 -12.34 1.35
C LYS A 103 4.95 -13.48 1.31
N LYS A 104 4.31 -13.74 2.45
CA LYS A 104 3.29 -14.78 2.57
C LYS A 104 2.04 -14.43 1.75
N LEU A 105 1.53 -13.21 1.83
CA LEU A 105 0.44 -12.74 0.97
C LEU A 105 0.77 -12.90 -0.52
N ARG A 106 1.98 -12.51 -0.94
CA ARG A 106 2.42 -12.68 -2.33
C ARG A 106 2.33 -14.13 -2.79
N SER A 107 2.68 -15.09 -1.93
CA SER A 107 2.61 -16.52 -2.26
C SER A 107 1.20 -17.09 -2.35
N LEU A 108 0.20 -16.37 -1.81
CA LEU A 108 -1.21 -16.77 -1.85
C LEU A 108 -1.93 -16.23 -3.09
N ILE A 109 -1.25 -15.54 -4.00
CA ILE A 109 -1.85 -14.92 -5.18
C ILE A 109 -1.39 -15.67 -6.41
N LEU A 110 -2.34 -16.18 -7.20
CA LEU A 110 -2.06 -17.02 -8.37
C LEU A 110 -1.71 -16.22 -9.62
N PHE A 111 -2.39 -15.10 -9.81
CA PHE A 111 -2.32 -14.32 -11.03
C PHE A 111 -1.75 -12.94 -10.75
N ASP A 112 -1.21 -12.30 -11.78
CA ASP A 112 -0.87 -10.90 -11.69
C ASP A 112 -2.09 -10.05 -12.02
N TYR A 113 -2.12 -8.84 -11.45
CA TYR A 113 -3.24 -7.92 -11.60
C TYR A 113 -2.71 -6.54 -11.97
N LEU A 114 -3.47 -5.83 -12.79
CA LEU A 114 -3.25 -4.43 -13.10
C LEU A 114 -3.99 -3.56 -12.09
N ILE A 115 -3.30 -2.58 -11.55
CA ILE A 115 -3.83 -1.58 -10.62
C ILE A 115 -3.84 -0.23 -11.34
N GLU A 116 -5.00 0.39 -11.41
CA GLU A 116 -5.20 1.69 -12.06
C GLU A 116 -6.13 2.60 -11.25
N GLY A 117 -5.94 3.91 -11.36
CA GLY A 117 -6.82 4.92 -10.78
C GLY A 117 -6.06 5.97 -9.99
N SER A 118 -6.61 6.40 -8.86
CA SER A 118 -6.01 7.43 -8.02
C SER A 118 -6.26 7.25 -6.52
N VAL A 119 -5.39 7.88 -5.73
CA VAL A 119 -5.58 8.07 -4.30
C VAL A 119 -5.38 9.54 -3.95
N ILE A 120 -6.33 10.09 -3.20
CA ILE A 120 -6.25 11.45 -2.65
C ILE A 120 -5.94 11.33 -1.17
N VAL A 121 -4.77 11.80 -0.76
CA VAL A 121 -4.31 11.81 0.62
C VAL A 121 -4.59 13.18 1.21
N PHE A 122 -5.36 13.22 2.28
CA PHE A 122 -5.60 14.42 3.07
C PHE A 122 -4.71 14.44 4.31
N ARG A 123 -4.44 15.64 4.83
CA ARG A 123 -3.69 15.78 6.07
C ARG A 123 -4.42 15.22 7.30
N SER A 124 -5.72 15.46 7.40
CA SER A 124 -6.51 15.23 8.63
C SER A 124 -7.62 14.20 8.45
N ASN A 125 -7.79 13.69 7.23
CA ASN A 125 -8.85 12.74 6.89
C ASN A 125 -8.23 11.44 6.35
N GLN A 126 -9.04 10.38 6.33
CA GLN A 126 -8.68 9.15 5.63
C GLN A 126 -8.47 9.43 4.14
N PRO A 127 -7.57 8.68 3.46
CA PRO A 127 -7.42 8.81 2.02
C PRO A 127 -8.72 8.44 1.30
N GLU A 128 -9.04 9.17 0.25
CA GLU A 128 -10.07 8.79 -0.72
C GLU A 128 -9.43 7.92 -1.80
N TRP A 129 -10.10 6.82 -2.13
CA TRP A 129 -9.59 5.79 -3.05
C TRP A 129 -10.51 5.69 -4.25
N ASP A 130 -9.93 5.85 -5.42
CA ASP A 130 -10.55 5.54 -6.71
C ASP A 130 -9.61 4.57 -7.43
N LEU A 131 -9.47 3.36 -6.88
CA LEU A 131 -8.60 2.32 -7.42
C LEU A 131 -9.45 1.21 -8.02
N SER A 132 -9.03 0.74 -9.18
CA SER A 132 -9.54 -0.44 -9.86
C SER A 132 -8.44 -1.50 -9.94
N VAL A 133 -8.84 -2.75 -9.84
CA VAL A 133 -7.95 -3.91 -9.95
C VAL A 133 -8.56 -4.85 -10.98
N SER A 134 -7.76 -5.23 -11.97
CA SER A 134 -8.18 -6.14 -13.04
C SER A 134 -7.15 -7.23 -13.28
N LEU A 135 -7.63 -8.43 -13.65
CA LEU A 135 -6.77 -9.55 -14.00
C LEU A 135 -6.08 -9.28 -15.34
N ILE A 136 -4.79 -9.59 -15.45
CA ILE A 136 -3.99 -9.49 -16.70
C ILE A 136 -4.11 -10.78 -17.52
#